data_AF-A0A7C3SXS1-F1
#
_entry.id   AF-A0A7C3SXS1-F1
#
_cell.length_a   1.000
_cell.length_b   1.000
_cell.length_c   1.000
_cell.angle_alpha   90.00
_cell.angle_beta   90.00
_cell.angle_gamma   90.00
#
_symmetry.space_group_name_H-M   'P 1'
#
loop_
_entity.id
_entity.type
_entity.pdbx_description
1 polymer ?
#
loop_
_entity_poly.entity_id
_entity_poly.type
_entity_poly.pdbx_seq_one_letter_code
_entity_poly.pdbx_strand_id
1 'polypeptide(L)'
;MDIQRLKYKDIKYLTHSRVHYLWAINELNEKKGYARATDVASLLGISRSAVSIALGHLKALKLVIEKLPEHTLKLTVLGKKHLNNIDNNFIILSRFFKSFLNLDEETATKQACLIEHLLLEEVAKKINQIIETHPNIPLGKTNIPLSKSIKKLEENIYD
;
A
#
# COMPACT_ATOMS: atom_id res chain seq x y z
N MET A 1 6.88 -9.64 30.46
CA MET A 1 6.38 -8.66 29.48
C MET A 1 5.02 -9.16 29.02
N ASP A 2 3.94 -8.46 29.37
CA ASP A 2 2.58 -8.96 29.16
C ASP A 2 2.18 -8.84 27.68
N ILE A 3 2.10 -9.98 26.99
CA ILE A 3 1.87 -10.10 25.54
C ILE A 3 0.43 -9.65 25.18
N GLN A 4 -0.41 -9.35 26.18
CA GLN A 4 -1.77 -8.88 25.98
C GLN A 4 -1.91 -7.36 25.81
N ARG A 5 -0.82 -6.57 25.77
CA ARG A 5 -0.91 -5.14 25.47
C ARG A 5 -1.44 -4.93 24.05
N LEU A 6 -2.71 -4.52 24.00
CA LEU A 6 -3.48 -4.05 22.86
C LEU A 6 -4.01 -5.16 21.93
N LYS A 7 -5.03 -5.89 22.43
CA LYS A 7 -6.02 -6.48 21.53
C LYS A 7 -6.79 -5.36 20.83
N TYR A 8 -6.24 -4.80 19.76
CA TYR A 8 -6.97 -3.99 18.78
C TYR A 8 -7.94 -4.93 18.04
N LYS A 9 -9.00 -5.35 18.73
CA LYS A 9 -9.95 -6.38 18.28
C LYS A 9 -10.70 -6.00 17.00
N ASP A 10 -10.75 -4.70 16.68
CA ASP A 10 -11.61 -4.16 15.64
C ASP A 10 -10.87 -3.53 14.47
N ILE A 11 -9.53 -3.49 14.50
CA ILE A 11 -8.76 -2.92 13.40
C ILE A 11 -8.35 -4.03 12.45
N LYS A 12 -9.08 -4.15 11.34
CA LYS A 12 -8.74 -5.02 10.22
C LYS A 12 -7.55 -4.45 9.44
N TYR A 13 -6.35 -4.58 10.02
CA TYR A 13 -5.12 -4.28 9.31
C TYR A 13 -4.90 -5.29 8.18
N LEU A 14 -4.55 -4.77 7.01
CA LEU A 14 -4.02 -5.61 5.94
C LEU A 14 -2.55 -5.88 6.23
N THR A 15 -2.09 -7.09 5.93
CA THR A 15 -0.65 -7.37 5.93
C THR A 15 -0.01 -6.62 4.76
N HIS A 16 1.27 -6.30 4.87
CA HIS A 16 2.04 -5.68 3.80
C HIS A 16 1.84 -6.36 2.44
N SER A 17 1.97 -7.70 2.38
CA SER A 17 1.74 -8.43 1.14
C SER A 17 0.32 -8.23 0.59
N ARG A 18 -0.73 -8.25 1.45
CA ARG A 18 -2.13 -8.00 1.05
C ARG A 18 -2.34 -6.64 0.40
N VAL A 19 -1.61 -5.63 0.86
CA VAL A 19 -1.61 -4.31 0.23
C VAL A 19 -0.99 -4.38 -1.17
N HIS A 20 0.12 -5.09 -1.34
CA HIS A 20 0.75 -5.25 -2.66
C HIS A 20 -0.16 -5.96 -3.66
N TYR A 21 -0.96 -6.95 -3.24
CA TYR A 21 -1.99 -7.53 -4.13
C TYR A 21 -3.04 -6.49 -4.55
N LEU A 22 -3.48 -5.60 -3.65
CA LEU A 22 -4.42 -4.53 -4.00
C LEU A 22 -3.80 -3.53 -4.98
N TRP A 23 -2.54 -3.12 -4.76
CA TRP A 23 -1.80 -2.27 -5.69
C TRP A 23 -1.65 -2.92 -7.06
N ALA A 24 -1.23 -4.19 -7.12
CA ALA A 24 -1.08 -4.92 -8.37
C ALA A 24 -2.40 -5.00 -9.14
N ILE A 25 -3.51 -5.31 -8.45
CA ILE A 25 -4.84 -5.33 -9.08
C ILE A 25 -5.21 -3.93 -9.59
N ASN A 26 -4.97 -2.86 -8.82
CA ASN A 26 -5.30 -1.50 -9.24
C ASN A 26 -4.47 -1.09 -10.47
N GLU A 27 -3.15 -1.29 -10.42
CA GLU A 27 -2.22 -0.94 -11.49
C GLU A 27 -2.56 -1.68 -12.79
N LEU A 28 -2.81 -2.98 -12.73
CA LEU A 28 -3.22 -3.76 -13.90
C LEU A 28 -4.55 -3.25 -14.47
N ASN A 29 -5.51 -2.92 -13.61
CA ASN A 29 -6.78 -2.36 -14.05
C ASN A 29 -6.64 -0.98 -14.69
N GLU A 30 -5.75 -0.12 -14.20
CA GLU A 30 -5.49 1.21 -14.77
C GLU A 30 -4.71 1.12 -16.09
N LYS A 31 -3.67 0.27 -16.15
CA LYS A 31 -2.78 0.19 -17.32
C LYS A 31 -3.33 -0.71 -18.43
N LYS A 32 -4.02 -1.81 -18.09
CA LYS A 32 -4.51 -2.82 -19.05
C LYS A 32 -6.03 -2.87 -19.16
N GLY A 33 -6.77 -2.20 -18.28
CA GLY A 33 -8.24 -2.26 -18.22
C GLY A 33 -8.79 -3.47 -17.46
N TYR A 34 -7.95 -4.49 -17.17
CA TYR A 34 -8.32 -5.69 -16.44
C TYR A 34 -7.13 -6.25 -15.64
N ALA A 35 -7.43 -7.10 -14.66
CA ALA A 35 -6.44 -7.86 -13.92
C ALA A 35 -6.92 -9.32 -13.80
N ARG A 36 -6.06 -10.31 -14.05
CA ARG A 36 -6.31 -11.71 -13.70
C ARG A 36 -5.34 -12.17 -12.62
N ALA A 37 -5.65 -13.26 -11.92
CA ALA A 37 -4.76 -13.82 -10.90
C ALA A 37 -3.35 -14.16 -11.46
N THR A 38 -3.28 -14.58 -12.72
CA THR A 38 -2.02 -14.82 -13.45
C THR A 38 -1.21 -13.54 -13.68
N ASP A 39 -1.88 -12.44 -14.03
CA ASP A 39 -1.22 -11.14 -14.23
C ASP A 39 -0.67 -10.60 -12.90
N VAL A 40 -1.45 -10.75 -11.82
CA VAL A 40 -1.04 -10.34 -10.47
C VAL A 40 0.16 -11.16 -10.02
N ALA A 41 0.14 -12.48 -10.20
CA ALA A 41 1.26 -13.37 -9.89
C ALA A 41 2.53 -12.94 -10.63
N SER A 42 2.41 -12.69 -11.94
CA SER A 42 3.52 -12.27 -12.78
C SER A 42 4.06 -10.89 -12.42
N LEU A 43 3.19 -9.94 -12.05
CA LEU A 43 3.59 -8.58 -11.70
C LEU A 43 4.38 -8.56 -10.39
N LEU A 44 3.95 -9.36 -9.40
CA LEU A 44 4.55 -9.43 -8.07
C LEU A 44 5.69 -10.47 -7.95
N GLY A 45 5.99 -11.23 -9.01
CA GLY A 45 7.04 -12.26 -8.97
C GLY A 45 6.76 -13.45 -8.04
N ILE A 46 5.48 -13.81 -7.84
CA ILE A 46 5.07 -14.85 -6.87
C ILE A 46 4.24 -15.97 -7.52
N SER A 47 3.98 -17.04 -6.77
CA SER A 47 3.20 -18.17 -7.25
C SER A 47 1.69 -17.87 -7.37
N ARG A 48 1.03 -18.55 -8.32
CA ARG A 48 -0.44 -18.47 -8.48
C ARG A 48 -1.19 -18.96 -7.24
N SER A 49 -0.63 -19.94 -6.51
CA SER A 49 -1.22 -20.44 -5.27
C SER A 49 -1.20 -19.38 -4.17
N ALA A 50 -0.10 -18.61 -4.03
CA ALA A 50 -0.03 -17.50 -3.09
C ALA A 50 -1.09 -16.42 -3.41
N VAL A 51 -1.23 -16.06 -4.69
CA VAL A 51 -2.28 -15.13 -5.15
C VAL A 51 -3.68 -15.67 -4.81
N SER A 52 -3.96 -16.94 -5.07
CA SER A 52 -5.27 -17.54 -4.80
C SER A 52 -5.66 -17.44 -3.31
N ILE A 53 -4.72 -17.78 -2.42
CA ILE A 53 -4.91 -17.66 -0.96
C ILE A 53 -5.19 -16.20 -0.58
N ALA A 54 -4.35 -15.27 -1.05
CA ALA A 54 -4.51 -13.85 -0.75
C ALA A 54 -5.86 -13.29 -1.24
N LEU A 55 -6.28 -13.67 -2.46
CA LEU A 55 -7.57 -13.28 -3.03
C LEU A 55 -8.75 -13.80 -2.20
N GLY A 56 -8.67 -15.02 -1.67
CA GLY A 56 -9.68 -15.56 -0.75
C GLY A 56 -9.91 -14.64 0.46
N HIS A 57 -8.82 -14.18 1.10
CA HIS A 57 -8.90 -13.23 2.21
C HIS A 57 -9.43 -11.87 1.78
N LEU A 58 -8.94 -11.31 0.67
CA LEU A 58 -9.36 -9.99 0.20
C LEU A 58 -10.85 -9.96 -0.22
N LYS A 59 -11.35 -11.06 -0.79
CA LYS A 59 -12.78 -11.26 -1.09
C LYS A 59 -13.61 -11.38 0.19
N ALA A 60 -13.15 -12.14 1.19
CA ALA A 60 -13.81 -12.24 2.49
C ALA A 60 -13.91 -10.88 3.21
N LEU A 61 -12.91 -10.02 3.01
CA LEU A 61 -12.91 -8.63 3.49
C LEU A 61 -13.72 -7.67 2.59
N LYS A 62 -14.32 -8.15 1.50
CA LYS A 62 -15.08 -7.37 0.50
C LYS A 62 -14.26 -6.27 -0.17
N LEU A 63 -12.94 -6.41 -0.25
CA LEU A 63 -12.03 -5.44 -0.89
C LEU A 63 -11.85 -5.73 -2.38
N VAL A 64 -11.94 -7.00 -2.76
CA VAL A 64 -11.80 -7.46 -4.15
C VAL A 64 -13.03 -8.27 -4.53
N ILE A 65 -13.45 -8.13 -5.78
CA ILE A 65 -14.42 -9.01 -6.42
C ILE A 65 -13.81 -9.62 -7.67
N GLU A 66 -14.33 -10.78 -8.05
CA GLU A 66 -14.03 -11.42 -9.32
C GLU A 66 -15.28 -11.36 -10.20
N LYS A 67 -15.12 -10.89 -11.43
CA LYS A 67 -16.16 -10.84 -12.45
C LYS A 67 -16.09 -12.11 -13.29
N LEU A 68 -17.20 -12.81 -13.35
CA LEU A 68 -17.43 -13.99 -14.17
C LEU A 68 -18.24 -13.60 -15.43
N PRO A 69 -18.06 -14.30 -16.55
CA PRO A 69 -17.20 -15.49 -16.74
C PRO A 69 -15.71 -15.17 -17.04
N GLU A 70 -15.31 -13.91 -17.17
CA GLU A 70 -13.98 -13.55 -17.68
C GLU A 70 -12.84 -13.73 -16.65
N HIS A 71 -13.18 -14.10 -15.42
CA HIS A 71 -12.28 -14.27 -14.29
C HIS A 71 -11.38 -13.05 -14.04
N THR A 72 -11.95 -11.84 -14.17
CA THR A 72 -11.22 -10.59 -13.96
C THR A 72 -11.43 -10.04 -12.55
N LEU A 73 -10.36 -9.51 -11.96
CA LEU A 73 -10.32 -8.98 -10.61
C LEU A 73 -10.55 -7.47 -10.63
N LYS A 74 -11.44 -6.99 -9.76
CA LYS A 74 -11.69 -5.55 -9.55
C LYS A 74 -11.66 -5.23 -8.07
N LEU A 75 -11.11 -4.06 -7.74
CA LEU A 75 -11.30 -3.49 -6.41
C LEU A 75 -12.76 -3.05 -6.26
N THR A 76 -13.34 -3.34 -5.10
CA THR A 76 -14.63 -2.77 -4.72
C THR A 76 -14.47 -1.29 -4.36
N VAL A 77 -15.57 -0.58 -4.14
CA VAL A 77 -15.53 0.79 -3.58
C VAL A 77 -14.79 0.81 -2.24
N LEU A 78 -15.04 -0.19 -1.39
CA LEU A 78 -14.34 -0.35 -0.12
C LEU A 78 -12.84 -0.63 -0.33
N GLY A 79 -12.50 -1.54 -1.26
CA GLY A 79 -11.12 -1.83 -1.63
C GLY A 79 -10.35 -0.60 -2.10
N LYS A 80 -10.96 0.21 -2.98
CA LYS A 80 -10.39 1.48 -3.44
C LYS A 80 -10.21 2.48 -2.31
N LYS A 81 -11.20 2.63 -1.42
CA LYS A 81 -11.07 3.52 -0.25
C LYS A 81 -9.92 3.11 0.65
N HIS A 82 -9.77 1.82 0.93
CA HIS A 82 -8.65 1.30 1.71
C HIS A 82 -7.30 1.58 1.03
N LEU A 83 -7.20 1.32 -0.28
CA LEU A 83 -5.97 1.56 -1.03
C LEU A 83 -5.59 3.04 -1.03
N ASN A 84 -6.55 3.94 -1.29
CA ASN A 84 -6.30 5.38 -1.26
C ASN A 84 -5.81 5.88 0.10
N ASN A 85 -6.31 5.30 1.20
CA ASN A 85 -5.83 5.65 2.55
C ASN A 85 -4.37 5.21 2.76
N ILE A 86 -4.03 4.00 2.30
CA ILE A 86 -2.66 3.47 2.35
C ILE A 86 -1.73 4.35 1.49
N ASP A 87 -2.16 4.73 0.29
CA ASP A 87 -1.38 5.60 -0.61
C ASP A 87 -1.13 6.98 0.02
N ASN A 88 -2.15 7.57 0.63
CA ASN A 88 -2.03 8.83 1.34
C ASN A 88 -1.05 8.72 2.51
N ASN A 89 -1.13 7.64 3.30
CA ASN A 89 -0.21 7.38 4.39
C ASN A 89 1.23 7.27 3.87
N PHE A 90 1.45 6.51 2.78
CA PHE A 90 2.75 6.35 2.15
C PHE A 90 3.34 7.70 1.69
N ILE A 91 2.53 8.56 1.06
CA ILE A 91 2.96 9.90 0.62
C ILE A 91 3.33 10.78 1.81
N ILE A 92 2.49 10.82 2.85
CA ILE A 92 2.73 11.62 4.06
C ILE A 92 4.01 11.15 4.76
N LEU A 93 4.18 9.83 4.93
CA LEU A 93 5.37 9.25 5.55
C LEU A 93 6.62 9.49 4.72
N SER A 94 6.56 9.32 3.39
CA SER A 94 7.69 9.58 2.51
C SER A 94 8.15 11.03 2.63
N ARG A 95 7.21 11.98 2.67
CA ARG A 95 7.50 13.40 2.89
C ARG A 95 8.04 13.67 4.29
N PHE A 96 7.49 13.02 5.30
CA PHE A 96 7.99 13.14 6.67
C PHE A 96 9.46 12.69 6.75
N PHE A 97 9.75 11.47 6.30
CA PHE A 97 11.10 10.91 6.38
C PHE A 97 12.09 11.68 5.50
N LYS A 98 11.71 12.05 4.28
CA LYS A 98 12.59 12.79 3.37
C LYS A 98 12.80 14.24 3.82
N SER A 99 11.72 14.97 4.07
CA SER A 99 11.80 16.42 4.23
C SER A 99 11.90 16.88 5.69
N PHE A 100 11.28 16.17 6.63
CA PHE A 100 11.32 16.54 8.04
C PHE A 100 12.51 15.89 8.76
N LEU A 101 12.78 14.60 8.50
CA LEU A 101 13.96 13.92 9.05
C LEU A 101 15.22 14.04 8.17
N ASN A 102 15.12 14.66 7.00
CA ASN A 102 16.23 14.86 6.07
C ASN A 102 16.94 13.56 5.63
N LEU A 103 16.16 12.48 5.45
CA LEU A 103 16.67 11.23 4.92
C LEU A 103 16.74 11.28 3.38
N ASP A 104 17.61 10.45 2.80
CA ASP A 104 17.62 10.27 1.35
C ASP A 104 16.32 9.64 0.85
N GLU A 105 16.03 9.81 -0.44
CA GLU A 105 14.75 9.40 -1.02
C GLU A 105 14.51 7.89 -0.97
N GLU A 106 15.56 7.08 -1.08
CA GLU A 106 15.45 5.63 -1.04
C GLU A 106 15.09 5.15 0.36
N THR A 107 15.84 5.61 1.37
CA THR A 107 15.57 5.29 2.77
C THR A 107 14.18 5.78 3.20
N ALA A 108 13.81 7.01 2.84
CA ALA A 108 12.51 7.58 3.16
C ALA A 108 11.34 6.79 2.57
N THR A 109 11.45 6.41 1.29
CA THR A 109 10.44 5.63 0.57
C THR A 109 10.34 4.21 1.14
N LYS A 110 11.49 3.55 1.39
CA LYS A 110 11.53 2.21 1.99
C LYS A 110 10.88 2.22 3.37
N GLN A 111 11.21 3.19 4.21
CA GLN A 111 10.63 3.29 5.55
C GLN A 111 9.13 3.58 5.50
N ALA A 112 8.68 4.45 4.58
CA ALA A 112 7.27 4.72 4.38
C ALA A 112 6.51 3.43 4.00
N CYS A 113 7.08 2.62 3.11
CA CYS A 113 6.52 1.35 2.61
C CYS A 113 6.45 0.22 3.66
N LEU A 114 7.16 0.34 4.78
CA LEU A 114 7.09 -0.68 5.83
C LEU A 114 5.89 -0.48 6.75
N ILE A 115 5.34 0.74 6.85
CA ILE A 115 4.42 1.11 7.93
C ILE A 115 3.15 1.84 7.45
N GLU A 116 3.02 2.19 6.17
CA GLU A 116 1.90 2.96 5.63
C GLU A 116 0.55 2.30 5.91
N HIS A 117 0.50 0.97 5.89
CA HIS A 117 -0.71 0.19 6.11
C HIS A 117 -1.05 -0.03 7.59
N LEU A 118 -0.15 0.36 8.49
CA LEU A 118 -0.35 0.32 9.94
C LEU A 118 -0.74 1.70 10.51
N LEU A 119 -0.57 2.76 9.71
CA LEU A 119 -0.78 4.13 10.16
C LEU A 119 -2.26 4.47 10.27
N LEU A 120 -2.68 4.91 11.46
CA LEU A 120 -4.03 5.42 11.69
C LEU A 120 -4.23 6.78 11.01
N GLU A 121 -5.45 7.04 10.54
CA GLU A 121 -5.79 8.28 9.85
C GLU A 121 -5.52 9.54 10.71
N GLU A 122 -5.78 9.48 12.03
CA GLU A 122 -5.49 10.61 12.94
C GLU A 122 -3.98 10.88 13.02
N VAL A 123 -3.15 9.84 13.03
CA VAL A 123 -1.69 9.98 13.08
C VAL A 123 -1.18 10.57 11.77
N ALA A 124 -1.65 10.07 10.63
CA ALA A 124 -1.31 10.62 9.32
C ALA A 124 -1.66 12.12 9.22
N LYS A 125 -2.84 12.53 9.71
CA LYS A 125 -3.26 13.94 9.75
C LYS A 125 -2.30 14.80 10.57
N LYS A 126 -1.91 14.37 11.77
CA LYS A 126 -0.97 15.12 12.63
C LYS A 126 0.42 15.22 12.02
N ILE A 127 0.92 14.13 11.42
CA ILE A 127 2.20 14.15 10.70
C ILE A 127 2.15 15.17 9.55
N ASN A 128 1.08 15.16 8.76
CA ASN A 128 0.95 16.10 7.65
C ASN A 128 0.88 17.56 8.11
N GLN A 129 0.15 17.84 9.21
CA GLN A 129 0.13 19.19 9.82
C GLN A 129 1.52 19.64 10.27
N ILE A 130 2.32 18.76 10.86
CA ILE A 130 3.70 19.07 11.26
C ILE A 130 4.54 19.43 10.03
N ILE A 131 4.45 18.65 8.94
CA ILE A 131 5.17 18.94 7.70
C ILE A 131 4.76 20.28 7.09
N GLU A 132 3.46 20.61 7.08
CA GLU A 132 2.94 21.83 6.48
C GLU A 132 3.28 23.11 7.26
N THR A 133 3.41 22.99 8.59
CA THR A 133 3.69 24.14 9.47
C THR A 133 5.18 24.33 9.76
N HIS A 134 6.04 23.38 9.38
CA HIS A 134 7.46 23.47 9.65
C HIS A 134 8.14 24.49 8.71
N PRO A 135 8.78 25.54 9.26
CA PRO A 135 9.50 26.51 8.44
C PRO A 135 10.65 25.83 7.70
N ASN A 136 10.82 26.16 6.41
CA ASN A 136 11.90 25.69 5.54
C ASN A 136 11.86 24.22 5.08
N ILE A 137 10.73 23.52 5.19
CA ILE A 137 10.53 22.27 4.43
C ILE A 137 10.10 22.65 3.00
N PRO A 138 10.87 22.35 1.95
CA PRO A 138 10.37 22.47 0.59
C PRO A 138 9.22 21.48 0.46
N LEU A 139 8.00 21.98 0.26
CA LEU A 139 6.86 21.19 -0.18
C LEU A 139 7.11 20.74 -1.63
N GLY A 140 8.14 19.92 -1.83
CA GLY A 140 8.42 19.28 -3.09
C GLY A 140 7.20 18.46 -3.47
N LYS A 141 6.69 18.66 -4.68
CA LYS A 141 5.68 17.76 -5.25
C LYS A 141 6.32 16.39 -5.33
N THR A 142 5.92 15.45 -4.47
CA THR A 142 6.26 14.04 -4.65
C THR A 142 5.48 13.52 -5.85
N ASN A 143 5.97 13.82 -7.05
CA ASN A 143 5.53 13.19 -8.30
C ASN A 143 6.19 11.81 -8.43
N ILE A 144 6.05 10.97 -7.40
CA ILE A 144 6.48 9.58 -7.49
C ILE A 144 5.23 8.78 -7.87
N PRO A 145 5.09 8.32 -9.13
CA PRO A 145 4.02 7.40 -9.47
C PRO A 145 4.25 6.13 -8.66
N LEU A 146 3.29 5.74 -7.82
CA LEU A 146 3.38 4.58 -6.92
C LEU A 146 3.89 3.31 -7.64
N SER A 147 3.45 3.10 -8.90
CA SER A 147 3.88 1.97 -9.75
C SER A 147 5.40 1.91 -10.04
N LYS A 148 6.13 3.02 -9.92
CA LYS A 148 7.60 3.04 -10.07
C LYS A 148 8.32 2.73 -8.76
N SER A 149 7.75 3.09 -7.60
CA SER A 149 8.33 2.77 -6.29
C SER A 149 8.25 1.29 -5.97
N ILE A 150 7.14 0.64 -6.32
CA ILE A 150 6.92 -0.79 -6.03
C ILE A 150 7.98 -1.66 -6.71
N LYS A 151 8.29 -1.42 -8.00
CA LYS A 151 9.32 -2.20 -8.71
C LYS A 151 10.72 -2.09 -8.09
N LYS A 152 11.12 -0.90 -7.65
CA LYS A 152 12.47 -0.67 -7.09
C LYS A 152 12.60 -1.19 -5.65
N LEU A 153 11.51 -1.23 -4.89
CA LEU A 153 11.52 -1.74 -3.52
C LEU A 153 11.45 -3.27 -3.46
N GLU A 154 10.72 -3.93 -4.35
CA GLU A 154 10.60 -5.40 -4.36
C GLU A 154 11.91 -6.11 -4.74
N GLU A 155 12.78 -5.49 -5.54
CA GLU A 155 14.13 -6.00 -5.86
C GLU A 155 15.07 -5.99 -4.63
N ASN A 156 14.80 -5.17 -3.60
CA ASN A 156 15.69 -4.96 -2.44
C ASN A 156 15.16 -5.50 -1.10
N ILE A 157 14.03 -6.24 -1.10
CA ILE A 157 13.43 -6.81 0.12
C ILE A 157 13.69 -8.33 0.24
N TYR A 158 14.12 -8.97 -0.85
CA TYR A 158 14.41 -10.42 -0.90
C TYR A 158 15.90 -10.76 -1.08
N ASP A 159 16.78 -9.76 -0.99
CA ASP A 159 18.24 -9.93 -0.86
C ASP A 159 18.69 -9.82 0.60
#